data_AF-A0A952HM78-F1
#
_entry.id   AF-A0A952HM78-F1
#
_cell.length_a   1.000
_cell.length_b   1.000
_cell.length_c   1.000
_cell.angle_alpha   90.00
_cell.angle_beta   90.00
_cell.angle_gamma   90.00
#
_symmetry.space_group_name_H-M   'P 1'
#
loop_
_entity.id
_entity.type
_entity.pdbx_description
1 polymer ?
#
loop_
_entity_poly.entity_id
_entity_poly.type
_entity_poly.pdbx_seq_one_letter_code
_entity_poly.pdbx_strand_id
1 'polypeptide(L)'
;MTKNKYSGINVEFHILQSFPVTCLNRDDVGSPKTAIVGGVQRARVSSQAWKRPVRLSLNDFSPITLGYRTKLVSALIQNECKILGATDEQAKKCAERFEAIFLKKSNSSSETTTKKGKGKKTEQPELTLDLGFETETEEKTEKESEVDTLLFLAPDEVKTLAKAFASNGFDEKKTLPKEDKSKRIEDV
;
A
#
# COMPACT_ATOMS: atom_id res chain seq x y z
N MET A 1 -2.67 -0.66 27.76
CA MET A 1 -1.65 -1.21 26.84
C MET A 1 -0.79 -2.21 27.61
N THR A 2 -0.81 -3.48 27.22
CA THR A 2 0.05 -4.52 27.81
C THR A 2 1.51 -4.21 27.50
N LYS A 3 2.37 -4.16 28.53
CA LYS A 3 3.80 -3.90 28.37
C LYS A 3 4.42 -5.03 27.54
N ASN A 4 5.09 -4.71 26.44
CA ASN A 4 5.73 -5.71 25.60
C ASN A 4 6.80 -6.46 26.41
N LYS A 5 6.57 -7.76 26.65
CA LYS A 5 7.44 -8.62 27.47
C LYS A 5 8.85 -8.82 26.89
N TYR A 6 9.07 -8.45 25.63
CA TYR A 6 10.35 -8.59 24.94
C TYR A 6 11.12 -7.28 24.79
N SER A 7 10.72 -6.22 25.51
CA SER A 7 11.46 -4.95 25.49
C SER A 7 12.89 -5.15 26.00
N GLY A 8 13.88 -4.70 25.22
CA GLY A 8 15.30 -4.84 25.55
C GLY A 8 15.96 -6.15 25.09
N ILE A 9 15.24 -7.00 24.35
CA ILE A 9 15.79 -8.24 23.79
C ILE A 9 16.11 -8.03 22.30
N ASN A 10 17.36 -8.32 21.91
CA ASN A 10 17.79 -8.41 20.53
C ASN A 10 17.83 -9.87 20.10
N VAL A 11 17.23 -10.18 18.94
CA VAL A 11 17.25 -11.53 18.35
C VAL A 11 17.96 -11.45 17.01
N GLU A 12 19.03 -12.22 16.83
CA GLU A 12 19.86 -12.22 15.64
C GLU A 12 19.83 -13.58 14.94
N PHE A 13 19.82 -13.56 13.61
CA PHE A 13 19.83 -14.76 12.76
C PHE A 13 21.00 -14.71 11.79
N HIS A 14 21.85 -15.74 11.81
CA HIS A 14 22.94 -15.93 10.86
C HIS A 14 22.67 -17.20 10.05
N ILE A 15 22.47 -17.03 8.74
CA ILE A 15 22.05 -18.11 7.86
C ILE A 15 23.09 -18.28 6.75
N LEU A 16 23.63 -19.49 6.64
CA LEU A 16 24.42 -19.92 5.48
C LEU A 16 23.55 -20.86 4.64
N GLN A 17 23.20 -20.42 3.44
CA GLN A 17 22.35 -21.17 2.53
C GLN A 17 22.99 -21.22 1.15
N SER A 18 23.21 -22.45 0.67
CA SER A 18 23.63 -22.70 -0.70
C SER A 18 22.41 -22.73 -1.63
N PHE A 19 22.59 -22.27 -2.86
CA PHE A 19 21.57 -22.31 -3.90
C PHE A 19 22.13 -23.05 -5.13
N PRO A 20 21.29 -23.79 -5.87
CA PRO A 20 21.68 -24.28 -7.19
C PRO A 20 21.94 -23.10 -8.14
N VAL A 21 22.53 -23.38 -9.31
CA VAL A 21 22.84 -22.37 -10.34
C VAL A 21 21.55 -21.71 -10.83
N THR A 22 21.18 -20.61 -10.19
CA THR A 22 19.90 -19.91 -10.36
C THR A 22 20.10 -18.41 -10.21
N CYS A 23 19.30 -17.62 -10.93
CA CYS A 23 19.32 -16.16 -10.84
C CYS A 23 18.23 -15.69 -9.86
N LEU A 24 18.57 -15.64 -8.57
CA LEU A 24 17.62 -15.27 -7.49
C LEU A 24 17.16 -13.81 -7.55
N ASN A 25 17.98 -12.91 -8.10
CA ASN A 25 17.72 -11.48 -8.06
C ASN A 25 18.44 -10.78 -9.23
N ARG A 26 17.70 -9.98 -10.00
CA ARG A 26 18.19 -9.28 -11.19
C ARG A 26 18.36 -7.77 -10.94
N ASP A 27 19.15 -7.11 -11.78
CA ASP A 27 19.22 -5.65 -11.89
C ASP A 27 18.28 -5.13 -13.00
N ASP A 28 18.33 -3.82 -13.26
CA ASP A 28 17.44 -3.14 -14.19
C ASP A 28 17.67 -3.56 -15.65
N VAL A 29 18.82 -4.16 -15.97
CA VAL A 29 19.15 -4.71 -17.30
C VAL A 29 18.99 -6.23 -17.36
N GLY A 30 18.53 -6.87 -16.28
CA GLY A 30 18.25 -8.30 -16.20
C GLY A 30 19.42 -9.18 -15.78
N SER A 31 20.59 -8.62 -15.47
CA SER A 31 21.77 -9.36 -15.01
C SER A 31 21.66 -9.74 -13.53
N PRO A 32 22.29 -10.84 -13.07
CA PRO A 32 22.32 -11.17 -11.66
C PRO A 32 22.92 -10.05 -10.83
N LYS A 33 22.24 -9.65 -9.76
CA LYS A 33 22.72 -8.58 -8.88
C LYS A 33 23.97 -9.02 -8.14
N THR A 34 25.00 -8.18 -8.14
CA THR A 34 26.30 -8.48 -7.51
C THR A 34 26.75 -7.39 -6.54
N ALA A 35 27.79 -7.69 -5.76
CA ALA A 35 28.54 -6.75 -4.93
C ALA A 35 29.99 -7.21 -4.76
N ILE A 36 30.90 -6.29 -4.45
CA ILE A 36 32.31 -6.59 -4.16
C ILE A 36 32.46 -6.78 -2.66
N VAL A 37 33.02 -7.92 -2.25
CA VAL A 37 33.33 -8.24 -0.85
C VAL A 37 34.73 -8.81 -0.76
N GLY A 38 35.63 -8.12 -0.06
CA GLY A 38 37.04 -8.52 0.04
C GLY A 38 37.76 -8.51 -1.30
N GLY A 39 37.47 -7.53 -2.17
CA GLY A 39 38.09 -7.38 -3.49
C GLY A 39 37.56 -8.31 -4.59
N VAL A 40 36.67 -9.25 -4.27
CA VAL A 40 36.10 -10.20 -5.23
C VAL A 40 34.60 -9.96 -5.43
N GLN A 41 34.13 -10.08 -6.67
CA GLN A 41 32.72 -9.99 -7.01
C GLN A 41 31.95 -11.23 -6.53
N ARG A 42 30.82 -11.00 -5.85
CA ARG A 42 29.93 -12.05 -5.35
C ARG A 42 28.49 -11.78 -5.78
N ALA A 43 27.71 -12.84 -5.97
CA ALA A 43 26.27 -12.72 -6.15
C ALA A 43 25.64 -12.10 -4.88
N ARG A 44 24.66 -11.22 -5.07
CA ARG A 44 23.97 -10.54 -3.97
C ARG A 44 22.46 -10.57 -4.18
N VAL A 45 21.77 -11.11 -3.20
CA VAL A 45 20.33 -10.94 -3.08
C VAL A 45 20.07 -9.70 -2.23
N SER A 46 19.31 -8.76 -2.77
CA SER A 46 19.01 -7.52 -2.05
C SER A 46 18.09 -7.77 -0.86
N SER A 47 18.23 -6.99 0.21
CA SER A 47 17.41 -7.19 1.42
C SER A 47 15.91 -7.06 1.13
N GLN A 48 15.50 -6.20 0.18
CA GLN A 48 14.11 -6.12 -0.24
C GLN A 48 13.60 -7.39 -0.92
N ALA A 49 14.46 -8.08 -1.70
CA ALA A 49 14.13 -9.33 -2.38
C ALA A 49 13.94 -10.47 -1.37
N TRP A 50 14.61 -10.43 -0.21
CA TRP A 50 14.34 -11.35 0.90
C TRP A 50 13.13 -10.95 1.74
N LYS A 51 12.99 -9.65 2.05
CA LYS A 51 11.90 -9.15 2.90
C LYS A 51 10.52 -9.32 2.26
N ARG A 52 10.41 -9.28 0.93
CA ARG A 52 9.13 -9.46 0.23
C ARG A 52 8.55 -10.88 0.43
N PRO A 53 9.23 -11.97 0.05
CA PRO A 53 8.70 -13.32 0.22
C PRO A 53 8.44 -13.64 1.69
N VAL A 54 9.31 -13.20 2.62
CA VAL A 54 9.05 -13.33 4.07
C VAL A 54 7.75 -12.62 4.47
N ARG A 55 7.49 -11.40 3.99
CA ARG A 55 6.23 -10.70 4.28
C ARG A 55 5.02 -11.43 3.70
N LEU A 56 5.15 -11.96 2.48
CA LEU A 56 4.03 -12.68 1.84
C LEU A 56 3.74 -13.98 2.57
N SER A 57 4.78 -14.76 2.94
CA SER A 57 4.59 -16.00 3.69
C SER A 57 4.00 -15.74 5.08
N LEU A 58 4.30 -14.59 5.70
CA LEU A 58 3.74 -14.22 7.00
C LEU A 58 2.21 -14.03 6.96
N ASN A 59 1.60 -13.73 5.81
CA ASN A 59 0.14 -13.65 5.69
C ASN A 59 -0.53 -15.01 5.97
N ASP A 60 0.17 -16.12 5.70
CA ASP A 60 -0.34 -17.48 5.91
C ASP A 60 -0.30 -17.88 7.40
N PHE A 61 0.44 -17.15 8.23
CA PHE A 61 0.55 -17.40 9.66
C PHE A 61 -0.50 -16.60 10.45
N SER A 62 -1.65 -17.23 10.73
CA SER A 62 -2.61 -16.72 11.71
C SER A 62 -1.98 -16.69 13.11
N PRO A 63 -2.14 -15.62 13.92
CA PRO A 63 -3.09 -14.51 13.78
C PRO A 63 -2.47 -13.18 13.27
N ILE A 64 -1.40 -13.20 12.47
CA ILE A 64 -0.69 -11.98 12.11
C ILE A 64 -1.43 -11.23 10.99
N THR A 65 -2.13 -10.15 11.34
CA THR A 65 -2.70 -9.22 10.35
C THR A 65 -1.60 -8.30 9.80
N LEU A 66 -1.31 -8.40 8.50
CA LEU A 66 -0.34 -7.54 7.82
C LEU A 66 -0.99 -6.43 6.99
N GLY A 67 -0.26 -5.33 6.83
CA GLY A 67 -0.67 -4.22 5.98
C GLY A 67 -0.44 -4.47 4.49
N TYR A 68 -1.42 -4.09 3.66
CA TYR A 68 -1.28 -4.05 2.21
C TYR A 68 -0.46 -2.85 1.77
N ARG A 69 0.57 -3.11 0.96
CA ARG A 69 1.38 -2.08 0.30
C ARG A 69 0.72 -1.69 -1.02
N THR A 70 0.01 -0.57 -1.09
CA THR A 70 -0.72 -0.18 -2.31
C THR A 70 -0.71 1.33 -2.55
N LYS A 71 -0.92 1.71 -3.82
CA LYS A 71 -1.27 3.07 -4.25
C LYS A 71 -2.76 3.23 -4.55
N LEU A 72 -3.49 2.13 -4.62
CA LEU A 72 -4.92 2.08 -4.91
C LEU A 72 -5.69 2.05 -3.59
N VAL A 73 -5.51 3.10 -2.78
CA VAL A 73 -6.17 3.16 -1.46
C VAL A 73 -7.63 3.57 -1.58
N SER A 74 -7.99 4.34 -2.62
CA SER A 74 -9.39 4.63 -2.92
C SER A 74 -10.23 3.37 -3.04
N ALA A 75 -9.79 2.39 -3.83
CA ALA A 75 -10.50 1.13 -4.03
C ALA A 75 -10.75 0.40 -2.69
N LEU A 76 -9.74 0.33 -1.82
CA LEU A 76 -9.86 -0.32 -0.51
C LEU A 76 -10.91 0.36 0.38
N ILE A 77 -10.89 1.69 0.46
CA ILE A 77 -11.84 2.44 1.29
C ILE A 77 -13.25 2.40 0.69
N GLN A 78 -13.37 2.53 -0.64
CA GLN A 78 -14.67 2.47 -1.32
C GLN A 78 -15.37 1.14 -1.04
N ASN A 79 -14.66 0.02 -1.20
CA ASN A 79 -15.22 -1.31 -0.99
C ASN A 79 -15.72 -1.48 0.45
N GLU A 80 -14.92 -1.09 1.45
CA GLU A 80 -15.33 -1.18 2.87
C GLU A 80 -16.50 -0.22 3.19
N CYS A 81 -16.53 0.99 2.62
CA CYS A 81 -17.66 1.92 2.79
C CYS A 81 -18.95 1.37 2.16
N LYS A 82 -18.88 0.74 0.98
CA LYS A 82 -20.02 0.09 0.32
C LYS A 82 -20.57 -1.06 1.16
N ILE A 83 -19.68 -1.88 1.73
CA ILE A 83 -20.06 -2.97 2.66
C ILE A 83 -20.83 -2.42 3.87
N LEU A 84 -20.47 -1.22 4.34
CA LEU A 84 -21.16 -0.54 5.44
C LEU A 84 -22.43 0.22 5.03
N GLY A 85 -22.87 0.12 3.77
CA GLY A 85 -24.13 0.69 3.29
C GLY A 85 -24.04 2.08 2.67
N ALA A 86 -22.85 2.56 2.31
CA ALA A 86 -22.70 3.79 1.54
C ALA A 86 -23.21 3.62 0.10
N THR A 87 -23.76 4.69 -0.49
CA THR A 87 -24.00 4.73 -1.94
C THR A 87 -22.66 4.83 -2.70
N ASP A 88 -22.66 4.48 -3.99
CA ASP A 88 -21.44 4.58 -4.82
C ASP A 88 -20.85 6.00 -4.81
N GLU A 89 -21.69 7.03 -4.86
CA GLU A 89 -21.25 8.41 -4.81
C GLU A 89 -20.63 8.79 -3.46
N GLN A 90 -21.21 8.32 -2.35
CA GLN A 90 -20.68 8.56 -1.01
C GLN A 90 -19.35 7.85 -0.79
N ALA A 91 -19.24 6.60 -1.24
CA ALA A 91 -18.01 5.83 -1.15
C ALA A 91 -16.87 6.49 -1.95
N LYS A 92 -17.14 6.90 -3.20
CA LYS A 92 -16.15 7.62 -4.04
C LYS A 92 -15.67 8.91 -3.36
N LYS A 93 -16.59 9.72 -2.85
CA LYS A 93 -16.28 10.96 -2.10
C LYS A 93 -15.41 10.74 -0.87
N CYS A 94 -15.75 9.74 -0.05
CA CYS A 94 -14.95 9.39 1.14
C CYS A 94 -13.52 8.98 0.76
N ALA A 95 -13.37 8.20 -0.29
CA ALA A 95 -12.08 7.76 -0.80
C ALA A 95 -11.26 8.92 -1.39
N GLU A 96 -11.84 9.75 -2.26
CA GLU A 96 -11.17 10.94 -2.82
C GLU A 96 -10.69 11.89 -1.72
N ARG A 97 -11.51 12.05 -0.66
CA ARG A 97 -11.15 12.85 0.50
C ARG A 97 -9.91 12.31 1.21
N PHE A 98 -9.83 10.99 1.38
CA PHE A 98 -8.67 10.34 1.97
C PHE A 98 -7.43 10.47 1.07
N GLU A 99 -7.58 10.22 -0.23
CA GLU A 99 -6.48 10.35 -1.20
C GLU A 99 -5.91 11.78 -1.23
N ALA A 100 -6.77 12.80 -1.15
CA ALA A 100 -6.36 14.20 -1.15
C ALA A 100 -5.39 14.58 -0.02
N ILE A 101 -5.31 13.78 1.06
CA ILE A 101 -4.33 13.96 2.14
C ILE A 101 -2.91 13.58 1.67
N PHE A 102 -2.81 12.57 0.80
CA PHE A 102 -1.54 11.96 0.38
C PHE A 102 -1.06 12.42 -1.00
N LEU A 103 -1.87 13.21 -1.72
CA LEU A 103 -1.44 13.91 -2.93
C LEU A 103 -0.59 15.14 -2.56
N LYS A 104 0.57 15.27 -3.19
CA LYS A 104 1.41 16.47 -3.04
C LYS A 104 0.73 17.62 -3.78
N LYS A 105 0.30 18.67 -3.06
CA LYS A 105 -0.14 19.92 -3.71
C LYS A 105 1.04 20.52 -4.46
N SER A 106 1.08 20.37 -5.78
CA SER A 106 1.93 21.20 -6.62
C SER A 106 1.39 22.64 -6.54
N ASN A 107 2.24 23.60 -6.19
CA ASN A 107 1.94 25.02 -6.36
C ASN A 107 1.85 25.32 -7.86
N SER A 108 0.69 25.06 -8.46
CA SER A 108 0.29 25.58 -9.75
C SER A 108 -1.22 25.76 -9.69
N SER A 109 -1.63 27.01 -9.50
CA SER A 109 -2.98 27.49 -9.72
C SER A 109 -3.44 27.14 -11.14
N SER A 110 -4.39 26.21 -11.28
CA SER A 110 -5.49 26.20 -12.26
C SER A 110 -6.05 24.78 -12.39
N GLU A 111 -7.36 24.69 -12.24
CA GLU A 111 -8.28 23.78 -12.94
C GLU A 111 -7.85 22.34 -13.26
N THR A 112 -8.72 21.43 -12.80
CA THR A 112 -8.91 20.05 -13.24
C THR A 112 -8.54 19.86 -14.71
N THR A 113 -7.32 19.38 -14.95
CA THR A 113 -6.93 18.82 -16.25
C THR A 113 -6.20 17.51 -15.99
N THR A 114 -6.88 16.42 -16.36
CA THR A 114 -6.36 15.07 -16.49
C THR A 114 -5.03 15.08 -17.25
N LYS A 115 -3.90 14.93 -16.54
CA LYS A 115 -2.61 14.63 -17.19
C LYS A 115 -2.56 13.14 -17.52
N LYS A 116 -2.85 12.81 -18.78
CA LYS A 116 -2.58 11.51 -19.41
C LYS A 116 -1.06 11.24 -19.37
N GLY A 117 -0.62 10.38 -18.45
CA GLY A 117 0.69 9.74 -18.51
C GLY A 117 0.67 8.57 -19.51
N LYS A 118 1.59 8.58 -20.49
CA LYS A 118 1.86 7.45 -21.40
C LYS A 118 2.49 6.30 -20.59
N GLY A 119 1.70 5.29 -20.28
CA GLY A 119 2.17 4.05 -19.64
C GLY A 119 2.74 3.06 -20.66
N LYS A 120 4.04 2.77 -20.52
CA LYS A 120 4.76 1.70 -21.19
C LYS A 120 4.27 0.36 -20.59
N LYS A 121 3.80 -0.58 -21.42
CA LYS A 121 3.38 -1.92 -20.97
C LYS A 121 4.52 -2.57 -20.20
N THR A 122 4.31 -2.85 -18.92
CA THR A 122 5.13 -3.79 -18.15
C THR A 122 4.14 -4.76 -17.55
N GLU A 123 4.08 -5.95 -18.15
CA GLU A 123 3.35 -7.10 -17.62
C GLU A 123 3.93 -7.41 -16.23
N GLN A 124 3.16 -7.06 -15.20
CA GLN A 124 3.37 -7.63 -13.87
C GLN A 124 2.32 -8.72 -13.67
N PRO A 125 2.70 -9.86 -13.09
CA PRO A 125 1.81 -10.99 -12.92
C PRO A 125 0.63 -10.57 -12.03
N GLU A 126 -0.58 -10.90 -12.50
CA GLU A 126 -1.82 -10.77 -11.75
C GLU A 126 -1.62 -11.41 -10.37
N LEU A 127 -1.71 -10.59 -9.33
CA LEU A 127 -1.93 -11.07 -7.98
C LEU A 127 -3.44 -11.32 -7.89
N THR A 128 -3.88 -12.51 -8.30
CA THR A 128 -5.24 -12.97 -8.02
C THR A 128 -5.41 -13.02 -6.51
N LEU A 129 -6.19 -12.08 -5.97
CA LEU A 129 -6.78 -12.23 -4.65
C LEU A 129 -7.74 -13.43 -4.75
N ASP A 130 -7.36 -14.57 -4.17
CA ASP A 130 -8.27 -15.69 -3.94
C ASP A 130 -9.26 -15.33 -2.82
N LEU A 131 -10.11 -14.35 -3.10
CA LEU A 131 -11.39 -14.19 -2.45
C LEU A 131 -12.40 -14.71 -3.45
N GLY A 132 -12.72 -16.01 -3.36
CA GLY A 132 -13.60 -16.73 -4.29
C GLY A 132 -14.91 -15.99 -4.61
N PHE A 133 -14.88 -15.15 -5.62
CA PHE A 133 -16.01 -14.41 -6.15
C PHE A 133 -15.95 -14.50 -7.67
N GLU A 134 -16.47 -15.60 -8.20
CA GLU A 134 -16.86 -15.64 -9.60
C GLU A 134 -18.15 -14.84 -9.74
N THR A 135 -18.01 -13.62 -10.27
CA THR A 135 -19.10 -12.98 -11.01
C THR A 135 -18.55 -12.49 -12.32
N GLU A 136 -18.85 -13.24 -13.38
CA GLU A 136 -18.77 -12.77 -14.76
C GLU A 136 -19.72 -11.58 -14.92
N THR A 137 -19.16 -10.36 -14.93
CA THR A 137 -19.83 -9.20 -15.51
C THR A 137 -18.78 -8.33 -16.20
N GLU A 138 -18.95 -8.15 -17.50
CA GLU A 138 -18.17 -7.23 -18.32
C GLU A 138 -18.45 -5.78 -17.88
N GLU A 139 -17.64 -5.23 -16.98
CA GLU A 139 -17.70 -3.81 -16.64
C GLU A 139 -16.53 -3.04 -17.25
N LYS A 140 -16.88 -1.92 -17.90
CA LYS A 140 -15.95 -0.90 -18.39
C LYS A 140 -15.03 -0.48 -17.24
N THR A 141 -13.75 -0.84 -17.34
CA THR A 141 -12.76 -0.51 -16.31
C THR A 141 -12.55 1.01 -16.27
N GLU A 142 -13.26 1.70 -15.37
CA GLU A 142 -12.89 3.05 -14.96
C GLU A 142 -11.47 2.99 -14.41
N LYS A 143 -10.59 3.88 -14.86
CA LYS A 143 -9.22 3.94 -14.34
C LYS A 143 -9.26 4.36 -12.88
N GLU A 144 -8.93 3.45 -11.99
CA GLU A 144 -8.76 3.74 -10.56
C GLU A 144 -7.67 4.81 -10.36
N SER A 145 -7.90 5.74 -9.44
CA SER A 145 -6.93 6.77 -9.08
C SER A 145 -5.82 6.15 -8.23
N GLU A 146 -4.58 6.46 -8.58
CA GLU A 146 -3.40 6.08 -7.80
C GLU A 146 -2.89 7.27 -7.00
N VAL A 147 -2.59 7.06 -5.71
CA VAL A 147 -1.87 8.05 -4.92
C VAL A 147 -0.37 8.06 -5.27
N ASP A 148 0.25 9.24 -5.21
CA ASP A 148 1.69 9.41 -5.42
C ASP A 148 2.52 8.69 -4.35
N THR A 149 2.00 8.68 -3.12
CA THR A 149 2.66 8.10 -1.95
C THR A 149 2.23 6.66 -1.75
N LEU A 150 3.19 5.76 -1.58
CA LEU A 150 2.88 4.36 -1.33
C LEU A 150 2.51 4.13 0.14
N LEU A 151 1.34 3.55 0.38
CA LEU A 151 0.79 3.37 1.72
C LEU A 151 0.84 1.90 2.15
N PHE A 152 0.90 1.70 3.47
CA PHE A 152 0.77 0.39 4.13
C PHE A 152 -0.39 0.47 5.10
N LEU A 153 -1.48 -0.24 4.81
CA LEU A 153 -2.69 -0.23 5.63
C LEU A 153 -3.13 -1.66 5.94
N ALA A 154 -3.32 -1.97 7.22
CA ALA A 154 -3.91 -3.24 7.63
C ALA A 154 -5.42 -3.27 7.32
N PRO A 155 -6.00 -4.43 6.98
CA PRO A 155 -7.45 -4.57 6.77
C PRO A 155 -8.29 -3.96 7.90
N ASP A 156 -7.86 -4.14 9.15
CA ASP A 156 -8.57 -3.63 10.32
C ASP A 156 -8.50 -2.09 10.43
N GLU A 157 -7.41 -1.47 9.96
CA GLU A 157 -7.28 -0.02 9.87
C GLU A 157 -8.23 0.54 8.81
N VAL A 158 -8.31 -0.11 7.64
CA VAL A 158 -9.25 0.29 6.57
C VAL A 158 -10.70 0.16 7.06
N LYS A 159 -11.05 -0.93 7.76
CA LYS A 159 -12.35 -1.10 8.40
C LYS A 159 -12.63 -0.05 9.45
N THR A 160 -11.64 0.32 10.25
CA THR A 160 -11.78 1.35 11.28
C THR A 160 -12.03 2.72 10.65
N LEU A 161 -11.33 3.05 9.56
CA LEU A 161 -11.56 4.25 8.76
C LEU A 161 -12.97 4.26 8.17
N ALA A 162 -13.40 3.16 7.55
CA ALA A 162 -14.74 3.03 6.98
C ALA A 162 -15.84 3.18 8.04
N LYS A 163 -15.65 2.60 9.25
CA LYS A 163 -16.54 2.82 10.39
C LYS A 163 -16.59 4.26 10.86
N ALA A 164 -15.45 4.97 10.86
CA ALA A 164 -15.42 6.40 11.15
C ALA A 164 -16.25 7.20 10.14
N PHE A 165 -16.17 6.86 8.85
CA PHE A 165 -17.03 7.43 7.81
C PHE A 165 -18.51 7.13 8.07
N ALA A 166 -18.85 5.87 8.34
CA ALA A 166 -20.23 5.45 8.62
C ALA A 166 -20.84 6.18 9.83
N SER A 167 -20.08 6.37 10.92
CA SER A 167 -20.55 7.06 12.13
C SER A 167 -20.94 8.53 11.90
N ASN A 168 -20.42 9.14 10.84
CA ASN A 168 -20.70 10.51 10.44
C ASN A 168 -21.66 10.59 9.23
N GLY A 169 -22.35 9.49 8.91
CA GLY A 169 -23.28 9.43 7.77
C GLY A 169 -22.58 9.52 6.41
N PHE A 170 -21.34 9.05 6.31
CA PHE A 170 -20.49 9.14 5.12
C PHE A 170 -20.23 10.59 4.65
N ASP A 171 -20.29 11.54 5.58
CA ASP A 171 -19.93 12.94 5.32
C ASP A 171 -18.38 13.09 5.35
N GLU A 172 -17.82 13.32 4.17
CA GLU A 172 -16.38 13.50 3.91
C GLU A 172 -15.75 14.64 4.73
N LYS A 173 -16.52 15.68 5.09
CA LYS A 173 -15.98 16.89 5.73
C LYS A 173 -15.91 16.77 7.25
N LYS A 174 -16.83 16.00 7.84
CA LYS A 174 -16.91 15.79 9.30
C LYS A 174 -15.88 14.79 9.80
N THR A 175 -15.57 13.81 8.97
CA THR A 175 -14.69 12.66 9.28
C THR A 175 -13.22 13.02 9.19
N LEU A 176 -12.85 13.69 8.11
CA LEU A 176 -11.50 14.20 7.87
C LEU A 176 -11.59 15.72 7.68
N PRO A 177 -11.55 16.52 8.76
CA PRO A 177 -11.55 17.97 8.65
C PRO A 177 -10.33 18.46 7.85
N LYS A 178 -10.46 19.57 7.11
CA LYS A 178 -9.28 20.23 6.54
C LYS A 178 -8.50 20.81 7.72
N GLU A 179 -7.26 20.37 7.95
CA GLU A 179 -6.40 21.05 8.92
C GLU A 179 -6.21 22.51 8.51
N ASP A 180 -6.66 23.44 9.35
CA ASP A 180 -6.29 24.85 9.25
C ASP A 180 -4.81 25.00 9.58
N LYS A 181 -4.01 25.30 8.56
CA LYS A 181 -2.54 25.46 8.65
C LYS A 181 -2.08 26.58 9.59
N SER A 182 -2.99 27.35 10.18
CA SER A 182 -2.68 28.42 11.14
C SER A 182 -2.24 27.93 12.51
N LYS A 183 -2.50 26.67 12.89
CA LYS A 183 -2.24 26.16 14.25
C LYS A 183 -0.99 25.29 14.39
N ARG A 184 -0.10 25.28 13.40
CA ARG A 184 1.09 24.39 13.36
C ARG A 184 2.43 25.10 13.51
N ILE A 185 2.42 26.39 13.84
CA ILE A 185 3.60 27.14 14.23
C ILE A 185 3.31 27.69 15.63
N GLU A 186 3.57 26.87 16.64
CA GLU A 186 3.86 27.21 18.04
C GLU A 186 3.80 25.89 18.81
N ASP A 187 4.99 25.31 19.00
CA ASP A 187 5.40 24.44 20.10
C ASP A 187 6.34 23.30 19.64
N VAL A 188 7.56 23.42 20.18
CA VAL A 188 8.77 22.55 20.17
C VAL A 188 9.78 22.79 19.04
#